data_AF-A0A956R3D6-F1
#
_entry.id   AF-A0A956R3D6-F1
#
_cell.length_a   1.000
_cell.length_b   1.000
_cell.length_c   1.000
_cell.angle_alpha   90.00
_cell.angle_beta   90.00
_cell.angle_gamma   90.00
#
_symmetry.space_group_name_H-M   'P 1'
#
loop_
_entity.id
_entity.type
_entity.pdbx_description
1 polymer ?
#
loop_
_entity_poly.entity_id
_entity_poly.type
_entity_poly.pdbx_seq_one_letter_code
_entity_poly.pdbx_strand_id
1 'polypeptide(L)'
;MRHDSNTFSRLWWIAELTSHDGDYSLTERTFATQSVAIQVFIRSFAHYRPAARACIEALADQPAGIIERVLPRFNAYLSTVPLEGQDATALTSQLEQLIDLAWDERA
;
A
#
# COMPACT_ATOMS: atom_id res chain seq x y z
N MET A 1 -5.28 12.66 -17.71
CA MET A 1 -4.15 11.79 -18.09
C MET A 1 -4.01 10.75 -17.00
N ARG A 2 -4.12 9.46 -17.31
CA ARG A 2 -4.05 8.40 -16.29
C ARG A 2 -2.59 8.34 -15.81
N HIS A 3 -2.31 8.67 -14.55
CA HIS A 3 -0.95 8.76 -14.01
C HIS A 3 -0.17 7.42 -14.04
N ASP A 4 -0.86 6.34 -14.36
CA ASP A 4 -0.37 4.96 -14.48
C ASP A 4 0.25 4.63 -15.87
N SER A 5 0.08 5.48 -16.88
CA SER A 5 0.45 5.16 -18.27
C SER A 5 1.92 5.46 -18.61
N ASN A 6 2.63 6.25 -17.80
CA ASN A 6 4.04 6.59 -17.98
C ASN A 6 4.87 6.09 -16.78
N THR A 7 5.91 5.30 -17.05
CA THR A 7 6.79 4.71 -16.02
C THR A 7 7.45 5.75 -15.14
N PHE A 8 8.01 6.82 -15.71
CA PHE A 8 8.64 7.90 -14.93
C PHE A 8 7.63 8.65 -14.07
N SER A 9 6.42 8.91 -14.60
CA SER A 9 5.36 9.54 -13.81
C SER A 9 4.94 8.70 -12.60
N ARG A 10 4.89 7.37 -12.76
CA ARG A 10 4.61 6.46 -11.64
C ARG A 10 5.71 6.47 -10.59
N LEU A 11 6.98 6.37 -11.02
CA LEU A 11 8.12 6.41 -10.09
C LEU A 11 8.15 7.71 -9.31
N TRP A 12 7.92 8.84 -9.99
CA TRP A 12 7.85 10.16 -9.37
C TRP A 12 6.71 10.24 -8.35
N TRP A 13 5.51 9.78 -8.71
CA TRP A 13 4.37 9.79 -7.77
C TRP A 13 4.58 8.87 -6.57
N ILE A 14 5.16 7.69 -6.75
CA ILE A 14 5.51 6.79 -5.64
C ILE A 14 6.43 7.55 -4.67
N ALA A 15 7.53 8.11 -5.18
CA ALA A 15 8.47 8.88 -4.37
C ALA A 15 7.81 10.08 -3.66
N GLU A 16 6.91 10.81 -4.32
CA GLU A 16 6.17 11.93 -3.71
C GLU A 16 5.22 11.47 -2.60
N LEU A 17 4.65 10.28 -2.70
CA LEU A 17 3.72 9.74 -1.70
C LEU A 17 4.42 9.10 -0.51
N THR A 18 5.65 8.63 -0.70
CA THR A 18 6.43 7.92 0.32
C THR A 18 7.54 8.76 0.94
N SER A 19 7.93 9.88 0.32
CA SER A 19 8.88 10.79 0.93
C SER A 19 8.26 11.59 2.08
N HIS A 20 9.05 11.83 3.12
CA HIS A 20 8.66 12.67 4.24
C HIS A 20 9.86 13.51 4.69
N ASP A 21 9.76 14.83 4.58
CA ASP A 21 10.82 15.78 5.01
C ASP A 21 12.23 15.44 4.48
N GLY A 22 12.32 14.92 3.26
CA GLY A 22 13.58 14.52 2.61
C GLY A 22 14.05 13.10 2.95
N ASP A 23 13.34 12.36 3.80
CA ASP A 23 13.55 10.93 4.01
C ASP A 23 12.90 10.11 2.89
N TYR A 24 13.71 9.25 2.27
CA TYR A 24 13.30 8.33 1.21
C TYR A 24 13.26 6.86 1.65
N SER A 25 13.46 6.55 2.94
CA SER A 25 13.46 5.18 3.47
C SER A 25 12.23 4.36 3.07
N LEU A 26 11.05 4.96 3.14
CA LEU A 26 9.78 4.32 2.74
C LEU A 26 9.69 4.13 1.22
N THR A 27 10.26 5.07 0.44
CA THR A 27 10.40 4.97 -1.01
C THR A 27 11.29 3.78 -1.39
N GLU A 28 12.44 3.64 -0.71
CA GLU A 28 13.38 2.54 -0.91
C GLU A 28 12.71 1.19 -0.60
N ARG A 29 11.99 1.08 0.53
CA ARG A 29 11.22 -0.12 0.88
C ARG A 29 10.18 -0.47 -0.18
N THR A 30 9.49 0.53 -0.74
CA THR A 30 8.50 0.31 -1.81
C THR A 30 9.14 -0.32 -3.04
N PHE A 31 10.32 0.16 -3.44
CA PHE A 31 11.01 -0.33 -4.62
C PHE A 31 11.82 -1.61 -4.40
N ALA A 32 12.07 -2.00 -3.14
CA ALA A 32 12.68 -3.28 -2.82
C ALA A 32 11.81 -4.47 -3.28
N THR A 33 10.49 -4.30 -3.30
CA THR A 33 9.54 -5.37 -3.67
C THR A 33 8.62 -4.93 -4.82
N GLN A 34 8.81 -5.53 -6.00
CA GLN A 34 8.03 -5.21 -7.20
C GLN A 34 6.51 -5.39 -6.99
N SER A 35 6.09 -6.37 -6.18
CA SER A 35 4.67 -6.59 -5.86
C SER A 35 4.06 -5.39 -5.13
N VAL A 36 4.76 -4.78 -4.17
CA VAL A 36 4.28 -3.59 -3.45
C VAL A 36 4.21 -2.39 -4.39
N ALA A 37 5.29 -2.10 -5.13
CA ALA A 37 5.33 -0.99 -6.07
C ALA A 37 4.23 -1.05 -7.16
N ILE A 38 3.87 -2.26 -7.59
CA ILE A 38 2.79 -2.47 -8.57
C ILE A 38 1.43 -2.45 -7.89
N GLN A 39 1.21 -3.30 -6.91
CA GLN A 39 -0.14 -3.57 -6.40
C GLN A 39 -0.66 -2.43 -5.53
N VAL A 40 0.20 -1.75 -4.75
CA VAL A 40 -0.23 -0.62 -3.90
C VAL A 40 -0.49 0.64 -4.76
N PHE A 41 0.41 0.95 -5.69
CA PHE A 41 0.36 2.25 -6.38
C PHE A 41 -0.33 2.23 -7.74
N ILE A 42 -0.44 1.09 -8.41
CA ILE A 42 -1.15 1.01 -9.70
C ILE A 42 -2.64 0.75 -9.49
N ARG A 43 -3.04 0.07 -8.40
CA ARG A 43 -4.38 -0.53 -8.28
C ARG A 43 -5.39 0.16 -7.36
N SER A 44 -5.16 1.38 -6.84
CA SER A 44 -6.18 2.36 -6.34
C SER A 44 -5.89 3.07 -4.98
N PHE A 45 -4.76 2.83 -4.31
CA PHE A 45 -4.50 3.40 -2.96
C PHE A 45 -3.70 4.71 -2.95
N ALA A 46 -3.13 5.08 -4.10
CA ALA A 46 -2.09 6.10 -4.22
C ALA A 46 -2.52 7.54 -3.89
N HIS A 47 -3.76 7.78 -3.46
CA HIS A 47 -4.25 9.13 -3.21
C HIS A 47 -4.28 9.52 -1.72
N TYR A 48 -4.04 8.56 -0.81
CA TYR A 48 -4.00 8.84 0.62
C TYR A 48 -2.69 8.34 1.25
N ARG A 49 -1.83 9.29 1.63
CA ARG A 49 -0.47 8.99 2.15
C ARG A 49 -0.48 8.03 3.35
N PRO A 50 -1.36 8.16 4.35
CA PRO A 50 -1.40 7.21 5.47
C PRO A 50 -1.73 5.77 5.04
N ALA A 51 -2.63 5.58 4.07
CA ALA A 51 -2.94 4.25 3.54
C ALA A 51 -1.76 3.67 2.75
N ALA A 52 -1.10 4.48 1.91
CA ALA A 52 0.09 4.04 1.19
C ALA A 52 1.20 3.61 2.17
N ARG A 53 1.45 4.40 3.21
CA ARG A 53 2.43 4.08 4.26
C ARG A 53 2.09 2.78 4.98
N ALA A 54 0.85 2.63 5.47
CA ALA A 54 0.41 1.42 6.15
C ALA A 54 0.56 0.17 5.27
N CYS A 55 0.19 0.27 3.99
CA CYS A 55 0.38 -0.81 3.02
C CYS A 55 1.86 -1.20 2.88
N ILE A 56 2.78 -0.24 2.76
CA ILE A 56 4.21 -0.54 2.61
C ILE A 56 4.76 -1.15 3.90
N GLU A 57 4.44 -0.57 5.05
CA GLU A 57 4.93 -1.05 6.35
C GLU A 57 4.49 -2.50 6.63
N ALA A 58 3.23 -2.84 6.33
CA ALA A 58 2.67 -4.17 6.59
C ALA A 58 2.97 -5.22 5.50
N LEU A 59 3.10 -4.81 4.22
CA LEU A 59 3.14 -5.74 3.09
C LEU A 59 4.52 -5.90 2.42
N ALA A 60 5.50 -5.04 2.71
CA ALA A 60 6.83 -5.10 2.07
C ALA A 60 7.50 -6.47 2.16
N ASP A 61 7.32 -7.14 3.31
CA ASP A 61 7.94 -8.43 3.63
C ASP A 61 7.00 -9.62 3.38
N GLN A 62 5.79 -9.38 2.87
CA GLN A 62 4.80 -10.43 2.61
C GLN A 62 4.98 -11.04 1.21
N PRO A 63 4.72 -12.35 1.04
CA PRO A 63 4.72 -12.97 -0.28
C PRO A 63 3.66 -12.36 -1.22
N ALA A 64 3.96 -12.32 -2.52
CA ALA A 64 3.04 -11.74 -3.52
C ALA A 64 1.60 -12.31 -3.46
N GLY A 65 1.45 -13.62 -3.22
CA GLY A 65 0.12 -14.24 -3.10
C GLY A 65 -0.67 -13.80 -1.88
N ILE A 66 -0.01 -13.36 -0.80
CA ILE A 66 -0.66 -12.75 0.37
C ILE A 66 -1.08 -11.32 0.03
N ILE A 67 -0.17 -10.55 -0.58
CA ILE A 67 -0.45 -9.17 -1.02
C ILE A 67 -1.67 -9.12 -1.95
N GLU A 68 -1.76 -10.04 -2.92
CA GLU A 68 -2.87 -10.14 -3.87
C GLU A 68 -4.22 -10.50 -3.21
N ARG A 69 -4.20 -11.18 -2.06
CA ARG A 69 -5.40 -11.50 -1.27
C ARG A 69 -5.81 -10.34 -0.36
N VAL A 70 -4.84 -9.66 0.25
CA VAL A 70 -5.08 -8.61 1.24
C VAL A 70 -5.58 -7.33 0.58
N LEU A 71 -4.92 -6.87 -0.49
CA LEU A 71 -5.19 -5.55 -1.06
C LEU A 71 -6.64 -5.35 -1.54
N PRO A 72 -7.29 -6.28 -2.27
CA PRO A 72 -8.69 -6.09 -2.66
C PRO A 72 -9.63 -5.92 -1.46
N ARG A 73 -9.39 -6.65 -0.36
CA ARG A 73 -10.17 -6.55 0.88
C ARG A 73 -9.92 -5.22 1.58
N PHE A 74 -8.67 -4.78 1.61
CA PHE A 74 -8.33 -3.47 2.16
C PHE A 74 -8.95 -2.33 1.34
N ASN A 75 -8.97 -2.42 0.01
CA ASN A 75 -9.64 -1.42 -0.84
C ASN A 75 -11.16 -1.36 -0.58
N ALA A 76 -11.79 -2.52 -0.42
CA ALA A 76 -13.19 -2.60 -0.04
C ALA A 76 -13.42 -1.94 1.32
N TYR A 77 -12.56 -2.20 2.31
CA TYR A 77 -12.63 -1.56 3.63
C TYR A 77 -12.50 -0.03 3.54
N LEU A 78 -11.51 0.49 2.81
CA LEU A 78 -11.31 1.94 2.65
C LEU A 78 -12.52 2.64 2.01
N SER A 79 -13.32 1.92 1.21
CA SER A 79 -14.55 2.46 0.62
C SER A 79 -15.71 2.60 1.63
N THR A 80 -15.55 2.04 2.83
CA THR A 80 -16.57 2.03 3.89
C THR A 80 -16.27 2.98 5.04
N VAL A 81 -15.08 3.58 5.08
CA VAL A 81 -14.62 4.45 6.16
C VAL A 81 -14.25 5.84 5.64
N PRO A 82 -14.50 6.91 6.40
CA PRO A 82 -14.01 8.25 6.05
C PRO A 82 -12.49 8.29 6.20
N LEU A 83 -11.78 8.68 5.14
CA LEU A 83 -10.30 8.69 5.13
C LEU A 83 -9.72 9.83 5.96
N GLU A 84 -10.41 10.97 6.06
CA GLU A 84 -9.92 12.17 6.73
C GLU A 84 -9.67 11.98 8.25
N GLY A 85 -10.17 10.89 8.84
CA GLY A 85 -9.97 10.53 10.25
C GLY A 85 -9.11 9.30 10.50
N GLN A 86 -8.54 8.68 9.47
CA GLN A 86 -7.72 7.47 9.63
C GLN A 86 -6.23 7.82 9.78
N ASP A 87 -5.60 7.35 10.84
CA ASP A 87 -4.14 7.41 10.93
C ASP A 87 -3.50 6.13 10.36
N ALA A 88 -2.19 6.20 10.10
CA ALA A 88 -1.45 5.06 9.56
C ALA A 88 -1.46 3.85 10.50
N THR A 89 -1.52 4.08 11.81
CA THR A 89 -1.50 3.02 12.83
C THR A 89 -2.77 2.17 12.76
N ALA A 90 -3.95 2.81 12.73
CA ALA A 90 -5.23 2.13 12.62
C ALA A 90 -5.34 1.33 11.32
N LEU A 91 -4.89 1.92 10.21
CA LEU A 91 -4.86 1.25 8.90
C LEU A 91 -3.89 0.07 8.89
N THR A 92 -2.75 0.17 9.60
CA THR A 92 -1.79 -0.93 9.74
C THR A 92 -2.40 -2.09 10.53
N SER A 93 -3.06 -1.81 11.66
CA SER A 93 -3.77 -2.85 12.42
C SER A 93 -4.87 -3.54 11.62
N GLN A 94 -5.57 -2.81 10.75
CA GLN A 94 -6.54 -3.42 9.84
C GLN A 94 -5.86 -4.32 8.80
N LEU A 95 -4.71 -3.91 8.27
CA LEU A 95 -3.92 -4.73 7.34
C LEU A 95 -3.38 -6.00 7.99
N GLU A 96 -2.89 -5.92 9.22
CA GLU A 96 -2.41 -7.08 9.99
C GLU A 96 -3.51 -8.15 10.13
N GLN A 97 -4.74 -7.74 10.50
CA GLN A 97 -5.88 -8.67 10.57
C GLN A 97 -6.20 -9.34 9.22
N LEU A 98 -6.07 -8.58 8.12
CA LEU A 98 -6.30 -9.13 6.78
C LEU A 98 -5.16 -10.06 6.34
N ILE A 99 -3.93 -9.79 6.76
CA ILE A 99 -2.76 -10.64 6.51
C ILE A 99 -2.92 -11.98 7.23
N ASP A 100 -3.28 -11.95 8.51
CA ASP A 100 -3.53 -13.16 9.31
C ASP A 100 -4.61 -14.03 8.67
N LEU A 101 -5.74 -13.42 8.31
CA LEU A 101 -6.82 -14.10 7.59
C LEU A 101 -6.34 -14.71 6.25
N ALA A 102 -5.50 -13.99 5.50
CA ALA A 102 -4.98 -14.49 4.22
C ALA A 102 -4.01 -15.67 4.39
N TRP A 103 -3.30 -15.75 5.53
CA TRP A 103 -2.48 -16.89 5.89
C TRP A 103 -3.31 -18.09 6.34
N ASP A 104 -4.35 -17.87 7.15
CA ASP A 104 -5.27 -18.92 7.59
C ASP A 104 -6.00 -19.58 6.41
N GLU A 105 -6.43 -18.80 5.41
CA GLU A 105 -7.07 -19.31 4.18
C GLU A 105 -6.13 -20.11 3.27
N ARG A 106 -4.83 -20.17 3.58
CA ARG A 106 -3.81 -20.89 2.81
C ARG A 106 -3.46 -22.25 3.41
N ALA A 107 -3.71 -22.45 4.71
CA ALA A 107 -3.46 -23.69 5.44
C ALA A 107 -4.51 -24.77 5.09
#